data_AF-A0A150TEN6-F1
#
_entry.id   AF-A0A150TEN6-F1
#
_cell.length_a   1.000
_cell.length_b   1.000
_cell.length_c   1.000
_cell.angle_alpha   90.00
_cell.angle_beta   90.00
_cell.angle_gamma   90.00
#
_symmetry.space_group_name_H-M   'P 1'
#
loop_
_entity.id
_entity.type
_entity.pdbx_description
1 polymer ?
#
loop_
_entity_poly.entity_id
_entity_poly.type
_entity_poly.pdbx_seq_one_letter_code
_entity_poly.pdbx_strand_id
1 'polypeptide(L)'
;MPAEAASPPARASALPPEATALPPEAPRAAAQRPQQGARMSEIVTRGLRTGAALTAATMCTMMAASTLKRGSPWASMNAMATAVGLGGRRASDRFDPVVTPAGVAVLAGGLLAWGIGYEKALDATGKRSSPLTGALSALGGFLFDELILPDRLMKNFRDKMGVLGTLSKYVALGVASAAAPR
;
A
#
# COMPACT_ATOMS: atom_id res chain seq x y z
N MET A 1 -76.54 41.36 27.21
CA MET A 1 -76.30 40.09 26.50
C MET A 1 -75.69 40.41 25.15
N PRO A 2 -74.50 39.90 24.79
CA PRO A 2 -73.44 39.32 25.65
C PRO A 2 -72.85 40.44 26.55
N ALA A 3 -71.56 40.65 26.89
CA ALA A 3 -70.25 39.96 26.73
C ALA A 3 -69.35 40.38 27.93
N GLU A 4 -68.31 39.70 28.43
CA GLU A 4 -67.48 38.56 27.98
C GLU A 4 -66.20 38.98 27.16
N ALA A 5 -64.95 38.76 27.61
CA ALA A 5 -64.46 38.02 28.79
C ALA A 5 -63.15 38.58 29.41
N ALA A 6 -62.84 38.04 30.61
CA ALA A 6 -61.51 37.79 31.17
C ALA A 6 -60.55 38.97 31.47
N SER A 7 -60.59 39.36 32.75
CA SER A 7 -59.54 40.07 33.51
C SER A 7 -58.16 39.33 33.55
N PRO A 8 -57.08 40.00 34.02
CA PRO A 8 -55.68 39.51 33.99
C PRO A 8 -55.30 38.92 35.38
N PRO A 9 -54.10 39.11 36.00
CA PRO A 9 -52.72 39.33 35.52
C PRO A 9 -51.69 38.34 36.15
N ALA A 10 -50.39 38.49 35.82
CA ALA A 10 -49.28 38.20 36.75
C ALA A 10 -47.99 38.93 36.34
N ARG A 11 -47.05 39.13 37.28
CA ARG A 11 -45.76 39.83 37.06
C ARG A 11 -44.56 38.96 37.49
N ALA A 12 -43.45 39.16 36.78
CA ALA A 12 -42.05 39.08 37.26
C ALA A 12 -41.47 37.75 37.79
N SER A 13 -40.68 37.08 36.94
CA SER A 13 -39.42 36.33 37.22
C SER A 13 -38.91 35.74 35.89
N ALA A 14 -37.62 35.56 35.61
CA ALA A 14 -36.38 35.94 36.33
C ALA A 14 -35.28 36.28 35.28
N LEU A 15 -34.04 36.49 35.75
CA LEU A 15 -32.83 36.56 34.90
C LEU A 15 -32.65 35.25 34.10
N PRO A 16 -32.03 35.27 32.89
CA PRO A 16 -31.64 34.07 32.16
C PRO A 16 -30.16 33.68 32.43
N PRO A 17 -29.87 32.61 33.18
CA PRO A 17 -28.50 32.14 33.44
C PRO A 17 -28.08 30.98 32.50
N GLU A 18 -28.47 31.01 31.23
CA GLU A 18 -28.04 29.99 30.25
C GLU A 18 -26.86 30.45 29.40
N ALA A 19 -25.71 30.59 30.07
CA ALA A 19 -24.43 30.41 29.39
C ALA A 19 -24.33 28.93 28.99
N THR A 20 -24.75 28.59 27.75
CA THR A 20 -24.80 27.21 27.26
C THR A 20 -23.41 26.57 27.33
N ALA A 21 -23.16 25.76 28.36
CA ALA A 21 -21.91 25.05 28.52
C ALA A 21 -21.74 24.06 27.36
N LEU A 22 -20.76 24.33 26.49
CA LEU A 22 -20.42 23.45 25.37
C LEU A 22 -20.15 22.03 25.91
N PRO A 23 -20.78 20.98 25.35
CA PRO A 23 -20.59 19.63 25.84
C PRO A 23 -19.11 19.22 25.68
N PRO A 24 -18.49 18.59 26.69
CA PRO A 24 -17.06 18.33 26.68
C PRO A 24 -16.70 17.30 25.60
N GLU A 25 -16.07 17.74 24.51
CA GLU A 25 -15.60 16.87 23.42
C GLU A 25 -14.47 15.90 23.85
N ALA A 26 -13.83 16.18 25.00
CA ALA A 26 -12.64 15.51 25.51
C ALA A 26 -12.65 13.96 25.53
N PRO A 27 -13.74 13.24 25.86
CA PRO A 27 -13.70 11.79 25.97
C PRO A 27 -13.45 11.08 24.63
N ARG A 28 -14.00 11.60 23.53
CA ARG A 28 -13.98 10.92 22.22
C ARG A 28 -12.59 10.96 21.59
N ALA A 29 -11.96 12.14 21.57
CA ALA A 29 -10.61 12.31 21.01
C ALA A 29 -9.56 11.49 21.78
N ALA A 30 -9.70 11.38 23.11
CA ALA A 30 -8.82 10.57 23.95
C ALA A 30 -8.95 9.06 23.67
N ALA A 31 -10.18 8.54 23.54
CA ALA A 31 -10.43 7.12 23.26
C ALA A 31 -10.13 6.70 21.81
N GLN A 32 -10.27 7.62 20.85
CA GLN A 32 -10.02 7.33 19.43
C GLN A 32 -8.54 7.12 19.11
N ARG A 33 -7.61 7.85 19.75
CA ARG A 33 -6.16 7.75 19.46
C ARG A 33 -5.60 6.32 19.71
N PRO A 34 -5.87 5.65 20.85
CA PRO A 34 -5.47 4.24 21.05
C PRO A 34 -6.05 3.29 20.01
N GLN A 35 -7.34 3.44 19.65
CA GLN A 35 -7.99 2.56 18.66
C GLN A 35 -7.43 2.76 17.25
N GLN A 36 -7.15 4.00 16.85
CA GLN A 36 -6.48 4.33 15.59
C GLN A 36 -5.05 3.76 15.55
N GLY A 37 -4.30 3.86 16.66
CA GLY A 37 -2.96 3.26 16.78
C GLY A 37 -2.98 1.74 16.66
N ALA A 38 -3.93 1.07 17.32
CA ALA A 38 -4.12 -0.38 17.22
C ALA A 38 -4.45 -0.83 15.79
N ARG A 39 -5.44 -0.18 15.14
CA ARG A 39 -5.82 -0.46 13.75
C ARG A 39 -4.66 -0.22 12.78
N MET A 40 -3.90 0.86 12.96
CA MET A 40 -2.71 1.14 12.14
C MET A 40 -1.64 0.07 12.31
N SER A 41 -1.38 -0.39 13.53
CA SER A 41 -0.44 -1.48 13.82
C SER A 41 -0.87 -2.80 13.17
N GLU A 42 -2.17 -3.11 13.18
CA GLU A 42 -2.73 -4.29 12.51
C GLU A 42 -2.60 -4.20 10.98
N ILE A 43 -2.90 -3.04 10.38
CA ILE A 43 -2.73 -2.76 8.94
C ILE A 43 -1.26 -2.89 8.53
N VAL A 44 -0.33 -2.33 9.30
CA VAL A 44 1.12 -2.45 9.02
C VAL A 44 1.57 -3.91 9.17
N THR A 45 1.10 -4.62 10.20
CA THR A 45 1.47 -6.03 10.42
C THR A 45 0.95 -6.95 9.31
N ARG A 46 -0.30 -6.77 8.85
CA ARG A 46 -0.80 -7.45 7.64
C ARG A 46 0.00 -7.02 6.41
N GLY A 47 0.21 -5.71 6.23
CA GLY A 47 0.90 -5.15 5.08
C GLY A 47 2.31 -5.69 4.88
N LEU A 48 3.05 -5.89 5.97
CA LEU A 48 4.36 -6.54 5.97
C LEU A 48 4.28 -8.03 5.61
N ARG A 49 3.27 -8.77 6.09
CA ARG A 49 3.05 -10.19 5.73
C ARG A 49 2.67 -10.32 4.25
N THR A 50 1.72 -9.52 3.78
CA THR A 50 1.32 -9.43 2.38
C THR A 50 2.52 -9.06 1.53
N GLY A 51 3.22 -7.97 1.86
CA GLY A 51 4.41 -7.51 1.14
C GLY A 51 5.57 -8.52 1.11
N ALA A 52 5.76 -9.33 2.15
CA ALA A 52 6.71 -10.44 2.13
C ALA A 52 6.28 -11.55 1.16
N ALA A 53 5.00 -11.89 1.10
CA ALA A 53 4.47 -12.83 0.09
C ALA A 53 4.58 -12.27 -1.34
N LEU A 54 4.29 -10.98 -1.54
CA LEU A 54 4.53 -10.28 -2.82
C LEU A 54 6.01 -10.35 -3.21
N THR A 55 6.90 -10.07 -2.26
CA THR A 55 8.37 -10.12 -2.45
C THR A 55 8.80 -11.51 -2.88
N ALA A 56 8.43 -12.56 -2.14
CA ALA A 56 8.80 -13.94 -2.47
C ALA A 56 8.27 -14.37 -3.85
N ALA A 57 6.99 -14.16 -4.14
CA ALA A 57 6.39 -14.56 -5.41
C ALA A 57 7.01 -13.82 -6.61
N THR A 58 7.18 -12.49 -6.48
CA THR A 58 7.72 -11.64 -7.55
C THR A 58 9.22 -11.90 -7.74
N MET A 59 10.01 -12.05 -6.66
CA MET A 59 11.43 -12.36 -6.72
C MET A 59 11.69 -13.73 -7.35
N CYS A 60 10.96 -14.78 -6.94
CA CYS A 60 11.08 -16.11 -7.56
C CYS A 60 10.72 -16.07 -9.06
N THR A 61 9.67 -15.35 -9.44
CA THR A 61 9.27 -15.17 -10.84
C THR A 61 10.35 -14.44 -11.66
N MET A 62 10.94 -13.39 -11.08
CA MET A 62 12.02 -12.61 -11.70
C MET A 62 13.31 -13.45 -11.86
N MET A 63 13.67 -14.24 -10.84
CA MET A 63 14.82 -15.14 -10.88
C MET A 63 14.62 -16.28 -11.90
N ALA A 64 13.42 -16.88 -11.97
CA ALA A 64 13.09 -17.90 -12.97
C ALA A 64 13.15 -17.32 -14.40
N ALA A 65 12.51 -16.19 -14.65
CA ALA A 65 12.54 -15.52 -15.96
C ALA A 65 13.98 -15.12 -16.37
N SER A 66 14.78 -14.61 -15.43
CA SER A 66 16.19 -14.28 -15.66
C SER A 66 17.02 -15.52 -15.99
N THR A 67 16.78 -16.63 -15.30
CA THR A 67 17.47 -17.91 -15.56
C THR A 67 17.16 -18.39 -16.98
N LEU A 68 15.89 -18.39 -17.38
CA LEU A 68 15.45 -18.78 -18.73
C LEU A 68 15.96 -17.83 -19.84
N LYS A 69 16.09 -16.53 -19.54
CA LYS A 69 16.46 -15.52 -20.54
C LYS A 69 17.96 -15.21 -20.64
N ARG A 70 18.72 -15.45 -19.57
CA ARG A 70 20.13 -15.03 -19.40
C ARG A 70 21.04 -16.11 -18.79
N GLY A 71 20.53 -17.27 -18.42
CA GLY A 71 21.31 -18.34 -17.78
C GLY A 71 21.69 -18.06 -16.33
N SER A 72 21.08 -17.05 -15.69
CA SER A 72 21.35 -16.71 -14.28
C SER A 72 20.13 -16.08 -13.60
N PRO A 73 19.79 -16.48 -12.35
CA PRO A 73 18.70 -15.87 -11.60
C PRO A 73 19.00 -14.44 -11.15
N TRP A 74 20.27 -14.09 -10.97
CA TRP A 74 20.70 -12.82 -10.36
C TRP A 74 20.62 -11.61 -11.30
N ALA A 75 20.46 -11.84 -12.60
CA ALA A 75 20.51 -10.78 -13.61
C ALA A 75 19.41 -9.71 -13.43
N SER A 76 18.20 -10.07 -13.00
CA SER A 76 17.12 -9.12 -12.68
C SER A 76 17.38 -8.32 -11.40
N MET A 77 17.99 -8.92 -10.38
CA MET A 77 18.38 -8.21 -9.15
C MET A 77 19.45 -7.15 -9.47
N ASN A 78 20.49 -7.55 -10.20
CA ASN A 78 21.54 -6.63 -10.63
C ASN A 78 21.02 -5.51 -11.55
N ALA A 79 20.00 -5.78 -12.36
CA ALA A 79 19.32 -4.75 -13.14
C ALA A 79 18.52 -3.80 -12.25
N MET A 80 17.81 -4.32 -11.24
CA MET A 80 17.06 -3.51 -10.27
C MET A 80 17.95 -2.56 -9.46
N ALA A 81 19.17 -2.99 -9.10
CA ALA A 81 20.16 -2.14 -8.43
C ALA A 81 20.50 -0.87 -9.26
N THR A 82 20.49 -0.95 -10.60
CA THR A 82 20.76 0.22 -11.46
C THR A 82 19.67 1.29 -11.38
N ALA A 83 18.47 0.98 -10.88
CA ALA A 83 17.42 1.96 -10.63
C ALA A 83 17.74 2.91 -9.46
N VAL A 84 18.58 2.48 -8.50
CA VAL A 84 19.11 3.31 -7.40
C VAL A 84 20.56 3.75 -7.64
N GLY A 85 21.02 3.72 -8.90
CA GLY A 85 22.36 4.17 -9.29
C GLY A 85 23.50 3.22 -8.92
N LEU A 86 23.21 2.00 -8.44
CA LEU A 86 24.22 1.01 -8.07
C LEU A 86 24.48 0.01 -9.21
N GLY A 87 25.75 -0.13 -9.57
CA GLY A 87 26.20 -0.96 -10.70
C GLY A 87 26.55 -0.15 -11.96
N GLY A 88 27.12 -0.85 -12.97
CA GLY A 88 27.56 -0.21 -14.22
C GLY A 88 26.42 0.05 -15.23
N ARG A 89 26.75 0.78 -16.31
CA ARG A 89 25.81 1.09 -17.43
C ARG A 89 25.11 -0.14 -18.03
N ARG A 90 25.69 -1.34 -17.88
CA ARG A 90 25.08 -2.64 -18.18
C ARG A 90 25.11 -3.48 -16.91
N ALA A 91 23.98 -4.03 -16.50
CA ALA A 91 23.90 -4.91 -15.34
C ALA A 91 24.63 -6.25 -15.59
N SER A 92 25.39 -6.72 -14.60
CA SER A 92 26.01 -8.06 -14.60
C SER A 92 24.93 -9.15 -14.58
N ASP A 93 25.18 -10.28 -15.26
CA ASP A 93 24.35 -11.49 -15.11
C ASP A 93 24.75 -12.35 -13.91
N ARG A 94 26.00 -12.26 -13.43
CA ARG A 94 26.51 -13.07 -12.30
C ARG A 94 26.16 -12.44 -10.95
N PHE A 95 26.08 -13.25 -9.89
CA PHE A 95 25.97 -12.73 -8.53
C PHE A 95 27.12 -11.76 -8.23
N ASP A 96 26.80 -10.67 -7.55
CA ASP A 96 27.72 -9.61 -7.16
C ASP A 96 27.42 -9.24 -5.70
N PRO A 97 28.38 -9.39 -4.76
CA PRO A 97 28.12 -9.21 -3.33
C PRO A 97 27.83 -7.75 -2.93
N VAL A 98 28.04 -6.78 -3.83
CA VAL A 98 27.72 -5.36 -3.59
C VAL A 98 26.43 -4.99 -4.32
N VAL A 99 26.28 -5.40 -5.59
CA VAL A 99 25.17 -4.98 -6.45
C VAL A 99 23.92 -5.86 -6.27
N THR A 100 24.06 -7.19 -6.10
CA THR A 100 22.90 -8.08 -5.94
C THR A 100 22.08 -7.78 -4.68
N PRO A 101 22.67 -7.58 -3.47
CA PRO A 101 21.90 -7.25 -2.27
C PRO A 101 21.14 -5.93 -2.38
N ALA A 102 21.71 -4.92 -3.04
CA ALA A 102 21.02 -3.65 -3.29
C ALA A 102 19.76 -3.85 -4.16
N GLY A 103 19.86 -4.66 -5.22
CA GLY A 103 18.73 -5.00 -6.08
C GLY A 103 17.62 -5.75 -5.35
N VAL A 104 17.99 -6.69 -4.46
CA VAL A 104 17.05 -7.40 -3.58
C VAL A 104 16.39 -6.43 -2.59
N ALA A 105 17.15 -5.52 -1.98
CA ALA A 105 16.63 -4.54 -1.03
C ALA A 105 15.66 -3.55 -1.68
N VAL A 106 15.91 -3.11 -2.92
CA VAL A 106 14.97 -2.27 -3.70
C VAL A 106 13.66 -3.02 -3.97
N LEU A 107 13.74 -4.27 -4.44
CA LEU A 107 12.56 -5.10 -4.72
C LEU A 107 11.74 -5.36 -3.44
N ALA A 108 12.40 -5.79 -2.35
CA ALA A 108 11.76 -6.10 -1.09
C ALA A 108 11.17 -4.84 -0.42
N GLY A 109 11.93 -3.74 -0.37
CA GLY A 109 11.45 -2.47 0.20
C GLY A 109 10.23 -1.93 -0.55
N GLY A 110 10.27 -1.94 -1.89
CA GLY A 110 9.14 -1.55 -2.73
C GLY A 110 7.89 -2.42 -2.51
N LEU A 111 8.05 -3.74 -2.45
CA LEU A 111 6.92 -4.66 -2.29
C LEU A 111 6.39 -4.75 -0.84
N LEU A 112 7.21 -4.49 0.17
CA LEU A 112 6.76 -4.28 1.55
C LEU A 112 5.94 -2.99 1.68
N ALA A 113 6.40 -1.88 1.08
CA ALA A 113 5.63 -0.64 1.01
C ALA A 113 4.31 -0.84 0.22
N TRP A 114 4.34 -1.56 -0.89
CA TRP A 114 3.15 -1.91 -1.67
C TRP A 114 2.15 -2.76 -0.88
N GLY A 115 2.63 -3.75 -0.12
CA GLY A 115 1.80 -4.57 0.76
C GLY A 115 1.06 -3.74 1.82
N ILE A 116 1.75 -2.79 2.47
CA ILE A 116 1.13 -1.85 3.43
C ILE A 116 0.12 -0.94 2.72
N GLY A 117 0.43 -0.46 1.51
CA GLY A 117 -0.50 0.33 0.69
C GLY A 117 -1.77 -0.45 0.30
N TYR A 118 -1.61 -1.72 -0.06
CA TYR A 118 -2.71 -2.62 -0.44
C TYR A 118 -3.65 -2.91 0.74
N GLU A 119 -3.12 -3.32 1.90
CA GLU A 119 -3.95 -3.58 3.09
C GLU A 119 -4.65 -2.30 3.58
N LYS A 120 -3.97 -1.14 3.52
CA LYS A 120 -4.58 0.16 3.81
C LYS A 120 -5.71 0.52 2.83
N ALA A 121 -5.58 0.15 1.55
CA ALA A 121 -6.64 0.36 0.56
C ALA A 121 -7.84 -0.58 0.75
N LEU A 122 -7.60 -1.85 1.14
CA LEU A 122 -8.66 -2.79 1.53
C LEU A 122 -9.43 -2.28 2.76
N ASP A 123 -8.70 -1.88 3.81
CA ASP A 123 -9.26 -1.33 5.04
C ASP A 123 -10.10 -0.06 4.81
N ALA A 124 -9.58 0.88 4.01
CA ALA A 124 -10.27 2.12 3.66
C ALA A 124 -11.53 1.91 2.79
N THR A 125 -11.61 0.80 2.04
CA THR A 125 -12.75 0.47 1.17
C THR A 125 -13.71 -0.57 1.78
N GLY A 126 -13.40 -1.09 2.98
CA GLY A 126 -14.15 -2.19 3.60
C GLY A 126 -14.11 -3.49 2.81
N LYS A 127 -13.14 -3.66 1.91
CA LYS A 127 -12.99 -4.85 1.04
C LYS A 127 -12.10 -5.91 1.70
N ARG A 128 -12.16 -7.12 1.16
CA ARG A 128 -11.29 -8.25 1.53
C ARG A 128 -10.43 -8.65 0.34
N SER A 129 -9.30 -9.32 0.60
CA SER A 129 -8.48 -9.96 -0.42
C SER A 129 -9.31 -10.90 -1.30
N SER A 130 -9.19 -10.72 -2.61
CA SER A 130 -10.00 -11.37 -3.65
C SER A 130 -9.27 -11.37 -5.00
N PRO A 131 -9.69 -12.19 -6.00
CA PRO A 131 -9.12 -12.14 -7.35
C PRO A 131 -9.21 -10.76 -8.00
N LEU A 132 -10.30 -10.02 -7.76
CA LEU A 132 -10.49 -8.67 -8.30
C LEU A 132 -9.53 -7.66 -7.68
N THR A 133 -9.35 -7.67 -6.34
CA THR A 133 -8.38 -6.77 -5.68
C THR A 133 -6.95 -7.15 -6.03
N GLY A 134 -6.66 -8.43 -6.26
CA GLY A 134 -5.38 -8.89 -6.80
C GLY A 134 -5.12 -8.40 -8.23
N ALA A 135 -6.11 -8.49 -9.12
CA ALA A 135 -6.00 -7.95 -10.48
C ALA A 135 -5.80 -6.41 -10.49
N LEU A 136 -6.51 -5.68 -9.61
CA LEU A 136 -6.32 -4.24 -9.42
C LEU A 136 -4.94 -3.91 -8.83
N SER A 137 -4.40 -4.74 -7.93
CA SER A 137 -3.03 -4.61 -7.41
C SER A 137 -1.98 -4.81 -8.51
N ALA A 138 -2.17 -5.82 -9.38
CA ALA A 138 -1.32 -6.07 -10.54
C ALA A 138 -1.34 -4.91 -11.55
N LEU A 139 -2.52 -4.40 -11.88
CA LEU A 139 -2.69 -3.23 -12.76
C LEU A 139 -2.08 -1.96 -12.12
N GLY A 140 -2.29 -1.76 -10.82
CA GLY A 140 -1.69 -0.66 -10.07
C GLY A 140 -0.16 -0.71 -10.09
N GLY A 141 0.44 -1.89 -9.89
CA GLY A 141 1.89 -2.07 -9.97
C GLY A 141 2.45 -1.86 -11.38
N PHE A 142 1.73 -2.28 -12.42
CA PHE A 142 2.09 -1.99 -13.81
C PHE A 142 2.05 -0.48 -14.12
N LEU A 143 0.98 0.21 -13.69
CA LEU A 143 0.84 1.66 -13.89
C LEU A 143 1.86 2.45 -13.04
N PHE A 144 2.19 1.99 -11.84
CA PHE A 144 3.25 2.59 -11.02
C PHE A 144 4.60 2.53 -11.75
N ASP A 145 4.98 1.36 -12.25
CA ASP A 145 6.24 1.17 -12.98
C ASP A 145 6.30 2.00 -14.27
N GLU A 146 5.24 2.03 -15.09
CA GLU A 146 5.26 2.80 -16.36
C GLU A 146 5.09 4.32 -16.18
N LEU A 147 4.42 4.80 -15.12
CA LEU A 147 4.18 6.24 -14.91
C LEU A 147 5.24 6.93 -14.04
N ILE A 148 5.95 6.18 -13.18
CA ILE A 148 6.88 6.77 -12.19
C ILE A 148 8.35 6.40 -12.46
N LEU A 149 8.65 5.22 -13.03
CA LEU A 149 10.02 4.81 -13.33
C LEU A 149 10.39 5.17 -14.79
N PRO A 150 11.35 6.07 -15.04
CA PRO A 150 11.78 6.39 -16.39
C PRO A 150 12.26 5.14 -17.14
N ASP A 151 11.92 5.01 -18.42
CA ASP A 151 12.34 3.91 -19.30
C ASP A 151 13.85 3.62 -19.25
N ARG A 152 14.68 4.64 -18.99
CA ARG A 152 16.14 4.50 -18.88
C ARG A 152 16.56 3.64 -17.68
N LEU A 153 15.82 3.66 -16.57
CA LEU A 153 16.05 2.77 -15.43
C LEU A 153 15.53 1.37 -15.76
N MET A 154 14.31 1.30 -16.28
CA MET A 154 13.64 0.02 -16.57
C MET A 154 14.20 -0.73 -17.78
N LYS A 155 14.98 -0.09 -18.67
CA LYS A 155 15.56 -0.74 -19.84
C LYS A 155 16.43 -1.95 -19.48
N ASN A 156 17.39 -1.78 -18.57
CA ASN A 156 18.23 -2.89 -18.09
C ASN A 156 17.36 -4.03 -17.55
N PHE A 157 16.30 -3.69 -16.81
CA PHE A 157 15.36 -4.65 -16.23
C PHE A 157 14.58 -5.43 -17.28
N ARG A 158 13.90 -4.73 -18.20
CA ARG A 158 13.14 -5.30 -19.34
C ARG A 158 14.06 -6.16 -20.23
N ASP A 159 15.31 -5.73 -20.46
CA ASP A 159 16.30 -6.47 -21.26
C ASP A 159 16.76 -7.78 -20.59
N LYS A 160 16.90 -7.84 -19.26
CA LYS A 160 17.27 -9.08 -18.55
C LYS A 160 16.08 -10.04 -18.41
N MET A 161 14.88 -9.51 -18.13
CA MET A 161 13.65 -10.28 -17.92
C MET A 161 12.99 -10.78 -19.21
N GLY A 162 13.11 -10.00 -20.30
CA GLY A 162 12.26 -10.13 -21.47
C GLY A 162 10.81 -9.69 -21.20
N VAL A 163 10.02 -9.53 -22.29
CA VAL A 163 8.61 -9.11 -22.21
C VAL A 163 7.78 -10.08 -21.38
N LEU A 164 7.90 -11.39 -21.64
CA LEU A 164 7.13 -12.42 -20.93
C LEU A 164 7.42 -12.41 -19.42
N GLY A 165 8.69 -12.39 -19.01
CA GLY A 165 9.07 -12.29 -17.59
C GLY A 165 8.57 -11.00 -16.94
N THR A 166 8.60 -9.89 -17.68
CA THR A 166 8.08 -8.60 -17.20
C THR A 166 6.57 -8.64 -16.98
N LEU A 167 5.80 -9.34 -17.82
CA LEU A 167 4.37 -9.59 -17.60
C LEU A 167 4.13 -10.57 -16.44
N SER A 168 4.88 -11.67 -16.37
CA SER A 168 4.76 -12.68 -15.32
C SER A 168 4.95 -12.10 -13.92
N LYS A 169 5.82 -11.10 -13.73
CA LYS A 169 6.01 -10.46 -12.42
C LYS A 169 4.72 -9.81 -11.90
N TYR A 170 3.91 -9.18 -12.77
CA TYR A 170 2.63 -8.57 -12.39
C TYR A 170 1.54 -9.62 -12.14
N VAL A 171 1.56 -10.73 -12.89
CA VAL A 171 0.68 -11.88 -12.60
C VAL A 171 1.00 -12.46 -11.22
N ALA A 172 2.28 -12.65 -10.88
CA ALA A 172 2.72 -13.10 -9.56
C ALA A 172 2.33 -12.11 -8.45
N LEU A 173 2.51 -10.80 -8.67
CA LEU A 173 2.07 -9.73 -7.78
C LEU A 173 0.56 -9.80 -7.51
N GLY A 174 -0.25 -9.97 -8.55
CA GLY A 174 -1.71 -10.04 -8.44
C GLY A 174 -2.21 -11.31 -7.76
N VAL A 175 -1.64 -12.47 -8.09
CA VAL A 175 -1.96 -13.76 -7.45
C VAL A 175 -1.58 -13.73 -5.97
N ALA A 176 -0.39 -13.23 -5.62
CA ALA A 176 0.04 -13.09 -4.23
C ALA A 176 -0.80 -12.05 -3.45
N SER A 177 -1.25 -10.97 -4.11
CA SER A 177 -2.19 -10.00 -3.52
C SER A 177 -3.58 -10.60 -3.27
N ALA A 178 -4.06 -11.48 -4.16
CA ALA A 178 -5.34 -12.18 -3.99
C ALA A 178 -5.27 -13.27 -2.91
N ALA A 179 -4.14 -13.98 -2.83
CA ALA A 179 -3.86 -15.05 -1.86
C ALA A 179 -3.31 -14.55 -0.50
N ALA A 180 -3.26 -13.23 -0.29
CA ALA A 180 -2.69 -12.61 0.90
C ALA A 180 -3.33 -13.14 2.21
N PRO A 181 -2.51 -13.56 3.21
CA PRO A 181 -3.01 -14.12 4.46
C PRO A 181 -3.70 -13.06 5.33
N ARG A 182 -4.75 -13.49 6.05
CA ARG A 182 -5.63 -12.64 6.87
C ARG A 182 -5.17 -12.55 8.33
#